data_AF-A0A1J3HN96-F1
#
_entry.id   AF-A0A1J3HN96-F1
#
_cell.length_a   1.000
_cell.length_b   1.000
_cell.length_c   1.000
_cell.angle_alpha   90.00
_cell.angle_beta   90.00
_cell.angle_gamma   90.00
#
_symmetry.space_group_name_H-M   'P 1'
#
loop_
_entity.id
_entity.type
_entity.pdbx_description
1 polymer ?
#
loop_
_entity_poly.entity_id
_entity_poly.type
_entity_poly.pdbx_seq_one_letter_code
_entity_poly.pdbx_strand_id
1 'polypeptide(L)'
;EVKDQGHCRSCWAFSTVGAVEGLNKIVTGELITLSEQDLINCNKENNGCGGGKVETAYEYLVNNGGLGTSNDYPYKAVNGVCDGRLKENNKNVIM
;
A
#
# COMPACT_ATOMS: atom_id res chain seq x y z
N GLU A 1 -11.20 8.49 4.81
CA GLU A 1 -11.33 9.79 4.09
C GLU A 1 -10.99 9.58 2.62
N VAL A 2 -11.33 10.52 1.74
CA VAL A 2 -10.89 10.46 0.33
C VAL A 2 -9.45 10.98 0.26
N LYS A 3 -8.55 10.18 -0.31
CA LYS A 3 -7.11 10.51 -0.47
C LYS A 3 -6.84 11.08 -1.87
N ASP A 4 -5.75 11.84 -2.02
CA ASP A 4 -5.31 12.44 -3.30
C ASP A 4 -3.95 11.85 -3.74
N GLN A 5 -3.89 11.32 -4.97
CA GLN A 5 -2.67 10.79 -5.57
C GLN A 5 -1.78 11.86 -6.22
N GLY A 6 -2.28 13.08 -6.37
CA GLY A 6 -1.57 14.17 -7.04
C GLY A 6 -1.10 13.80 -8.45
N HIS A 7 0.14 14.15 -8.76
CA HIS A 7 0.74 13.98 -10.09
C HIS A 7 1.32 12.58 -10.35
N CYS A 8 1.42 11.74 -9.32
CA CYS A 8 1.93 10.38 -9.44
C CYS A 8 0.86 9.48 -10.07
N ARG A 9 1.21 8.65 -11.06
CA ARG A 9 0.27 7.69 -11.68
C ARG A 9 0.07 6.44 -10.80
N SER A 10 -0.14 6.64 -9.50
CA SER A 10 -0.30 5.60 -8.48
C SER A 10 -1.75 5.18 -8.23
N CYS A 11 -2.68 5.42 -9.16
CA CYS A 11 -4.08 5.01 -9.01
C CYS A 11 -4.22 3.51 -8.69
N TRP A 12 -3.33 2.69 -9.24
CA TRP A 12 -3.23 1.27 -8.94
C TRP A 12 -2.99 1.00 -7.46
N ALA A 13 -2.06 1.73 -6.83
CA ALA A 13 -1.75 1.58 -5.42
C ALA A 13 -2.90 2.06 -4.52
N PHE A 14 -3.54 3.19 -4.86
CA PHE A 14 -4.70 3.70 -4.12
C PHE A 14 -5.90 2.75 -4.21
N SER A 15 -6.16 2.19 -5.39
CA SER A 15 -7.23 1.20 -5.59
C SER A 15 -6.98 -0.07 -4.78
N THR A 16 -5.75 -0.58 -4.80
CA THR A 16 -5.35 -1.76 -4.02
C THR A 16 -5.49 -1.50 -2.52
N VAL A 17 -4.91 -0.39 -2.04
CA VAL A 17 -4.93 -0.05 -0.61
C VAL A 17 -6.36 0.13 -0.11
N GLY A 18 -7.19 0.91 -0.79
CA GLY A 18 -8.57 1.13 -0.37
C GLY A 18 -9.40 -0.17 -0.28
N ALA A 19 -9.19 -1.10 -1.21
CA ALA A 19 -9.83 -2.42 -1.15
C ALA A 19 -9.36 -3.24 0.06
N VAL A 20 -8.06 -3.24 0.35
CA VAL A 20 -7.47 -3.98 1.48
C VAL A 20 -7.88 -3.36 2.82
N GLU A 21 -7.90 -2.04 2.95
CA GLU A 21 -8.41 -1.35 4.15
C GLU A 21 -9.88 -1.71 4.41
N GLY A 22 -10.71 -1.73 3.36
CA GLY A 22 -12.11 -2.13 3.43
C GLY A 22 -12.28 -3.59 3.85
N LEU A 23 -11.50 -4.50 3.27
CA LEU A 23 -11.51 -5.91 3.64
C LEU A 23 -11.06 -6.12 5.10
N ASN A 24 -10.01 -5.42 5.53
CA ASN A 24 -9.57 -5.47 6.93
C ASN A 24 -10.68 -5.05 7.89
N LYS A 25 -11.41 -3.97 7.57
CA LYS A 25 -12.55 -3.53 8.38
C LYS A 25 -13.66 -4.57 8.45
N ILE A 26 -13.92 -5.29 7.36
CA ILE A 26 -14.94 -6.37 7.33
C ILE A 26 -14.49 -7.55 8.22
N VAL A 27 -13.24 -7.98 8.10
CA VAL A 27 -12.75 -9.20 8.76
C VAL A 27 -12.44 -8.97 10.25
N THR A 28 -11.78 -7.87 10.58
CA THR A 28 -11.27 -7.61 11.93
C THR A 28 -12.13 -6.63 12.73
N GLY A 29 -12.98 -5.85 12.06
CA GLY A 29 -13.70 -4.74 12.67
C GLY A 29 -12.86 -3.47 12.81
N GLU A 30 -11.58 -3.47 12.43
CA GLU A 30 -10.69 -2.31 12.52
C GLU A 30 -10.48 -1.65 11.16
N LEU A 31 -10.65 -0.32 11.09
CA LEU A 31 -10.27 0.44 9.90
C LEU A 31 -8.87 1.02 10.14
N ILE A 32 -7.88 0.45 9.46
CA ILE A 32 -6.48 0.87 9.53
C ILE A 32 -6.14 1.60 8.24
N THR A 33 -5.52 2.77 8.34
CA THR A 33 -5.06 3.52 7.16
C THR A 33 -3.66 3.04 6.75
N LEU A 34 -3.57 2.41 5.59
CA LEU A 34 -2.37 1.79 5.03
C LEU A 34 -1.64 2.72 4.06
N SER A 35 -0.35 2.46 3.87
CA SER A 35 0.51 3.29 3.03
C SER A 35 0.51 2.87 1.57
N GLU A 36 0.00 3.74 0.71
CA GLU A 36 0.21 3.63 -0.74
C GLU A 36 1.69 3.81 -1.11
N GLN A 37 2.43 4.61 -0.35
CA GLN A 37 3.84 4.90 -0.64
C GLN A 37 4.75 3.70 -0.40
N ASP A 38 4.45 2.89 0.61
CA ASP A 38 5.10 1.61 0.84
C ASP A 38 4.93 0.70 -0.38
N LEU A 39 3.68 0.56 -0.84
CA LEU A 39 3.36 -0.23 -2.03
C LEU A 39 4.06 0.29 -3.31
N ILE A 40 4.08 1.61 -3.52
CA ILE A 40 4.76 2.27 -4.65
C ILE A 40 6.27 2.00 -4.64
N ASN A 41 6.89 2.01 -3.46
CA ASN A 41 8.35 1.88 -3.34
C ASN A 41 8.81 0.42 -3.31
N CYS A 42 7.97 -0.51 -2.84
CA CYS A 42 8.37 -1.89 -2.58
C CYS A 42 7.86 -2.93 -3.58
N ASN A 43 6.74 -2.68 -4.27
CA ASN A 43 6.29 -3.56 -5.34
C ASN A 43 7.12 -3.34 -6.61
N LYS A 44 8.07 -4.24 -6.86
CA LYS A 44 9.00 -4.15 -8.00
C LYS A 44 8.40 -4.57 -9.34
N GLU A 45 7.22 -5.20 -9.34
CA GLU A 45 6.53 -5.62 -10.56
C GLU A 45 5.77 -4.48 -11.23
N ASN A 46 5.41 -3.45 -10.46
CA ASN A 46 4.88 -2.19 -10.96
C ASN A 46 5.97 -1.12 -11.07
N ASN A 47 5.65 -0.03 -11.77
CA ASN A 47 6.60 1.04 -12.08
C ASN A 47 6.41 2.28 -11.20
N GLY A 48 5.99 2.09 -9.94
CA GLY A 48 5.70 3.18 -9.00
C GLY A 48 4.77 4.25 -9.60
N CYS A 49 5.25 5.50 -9.67
CA CYS A 49 4.56 6.63 -10.28
C CYS A 49 4.48 6.60 -11.83
N GLY A 50 5.14 5.64 -12.48
CA GLY A 50 4.96 5.36 -13.91
C GLY A 50 3.67 4.60 -14.23
N GLY A 51 3.02 4.02 -13.22
CA GLY A 51 1.82 3.21 -13.36
C GLY A 51 2.03 1.76 -12.92
N GLY A 52 0.92 1.03 -12.85
CA GLY A 52 0.90 -0.34 -12.37
C GLY A 52 -0.45 -1.00 -12.54
N LYS A 53 -0.51 -2.27 -12.17
CA LYS A 53 -1.68 -3.15 -12.18
C LYS A 53 -2.05 -3.52 -10.76
N VAL A 54 -3.35 -3.62 -10.52
CA VAL A 54 -3.90 -3.94 -9.19
C VAL A 54 -3.66 -5.42 -8.86
N GLU A 55 -3.67 -6.29 -9.87
CA GLU A 55 -3.48 -7.74 -9.75
C GLU A 55 -2.08 -8.07 -9.19
N THR A 56 -1.03 -7.52 -9.80
CA THR A 56 0.36 -7.69 -9.34
C THR A 56 0.59 -7.04 -7.97
N ALA A 57 -0.17 -6.00 -7.63
CA ALA A 57 -0.13 -5.40 -6.31
C ALA A 57 -0.70 -6.35 -5.25
N TYR A 58 -1.86 -7.00 -5.51
CA TYR A 58 -2.40 -8.00 -4.59
C TYR A 58 -1.47 -9.21 -4.42
N GLU A 59 -0.91 -9.74 -5.50
CA GLU A 59 0.06 -10.84 -5.44
C GLU A 59 1.27 -10.47 -4.56
N TYR A 60 1.77 -9.25 -4.72
CA TYR A 60 2.81 -8.74 -3.85
C TYR A 60 2.39 -8.64 -2.39
N LEU A 61 1.18 -8.17 -2.09
CA LEU A 61 0.71 -8.07 -0.70
C LEU A 61 0.65 -9.44 -0.02
N VAL A 62 0.15 -10.46 -0.74
CA VAL A 62 0.12 -11.85 -0.27
C VAL A 62 1.53 -12.35 0.01
N ASN A 63 2.48 -12.11 -0.89
CA ASN A 63 3.87 -12.57 -0.75
C ASN A 63 4.68 -11.76 0.28
N ASN A 64 4.36 -10.48 0.47
CA ASN A 64 5.08 -9.55 1.33
C ASN A 64 4.59 -9.58 2.78
N GLY A 65 3.39 -10.10 3.03
CA GLY A 65 2.77 -10.12 4.36
C GLY A 65 2.06 -8.82 4.74
N GLY A 66 1.65 -8.01 3.77
CA GLY A 66 0.92 -6.75 3.98
C GLY A 66 1.72 -5.47 3.68
N LEU A 67 1.29 -4.36 4.30
CA LEU A 67 1.84 -3.00 4.16
C LEU A 67 2.00 -2.31 5.51
N GLY A 68 2.90 -1.34 5.58
CA GLY A 68 2.96 -0.36 6.66
C GLY A 68 1.77 0.60 6.68
N THR A 69 1.62 1.34 7.78
CA THR A 69 0.56 2.36 7.92
C THR A 69 0.95 3.68 7.26
N SER A 70 -0.03 4.51 6.90
CA SER A 70 0.26 5.86 6.35
C SER A 70 0.98 6.78 7.35
N ASN A 71 0.87 6.50 8.65
CA ASN A 71 1.58 7.28 9.68
C ASN A 71 3.08 6.96 9.68
N ASP A 72 3.43 5.69 9.51
CA ASP A 72 4.82 5.24 9.51
C ASP A 72 5.49 5.50 8.15
N TYR A 73 4.72 5.41 7.06
CA TYR A 73 5.17 5.68 5.70
C TYR A 73 4.25 6.66 4.97
N PRO A 74 4.40 7.98 5.19
CA PRO A 74 3.55 8.99 4.57
C PRO A 74 3.67 9.03 3.04
N TYR A 75 2.57 9.38 2.38
CA TYR A 75 2.51 9.55 0.93
C TYR A 75 3.31 10.77 0.46
N LYS A 76 4.16 10.58 -0.57
CA LYS A 76 5.05 11.61 -1.12
C LYS A 76 4.84 11.86 -2.62
N ALA A 77 3.95 11.11 -3.27
CA ALA A 77 3.67 11.21 -4.70
C ALA A 77 4.92 11.09 -5.60
N VAL A 78 5.94 10.34 -5.17
CA VAL A 78 7.18 10.14 -5.93
C VAL A 78 7.68 8.71 -5.76
N ASN A 79 8.49 8.25 -6.70
CA ASN A 79 9.26 7.03 -6.52
C ASN A 79 10.30 7.24 -5.42
N GLY A 80 10.45 6.26 -4.55
CA GLY A 80 11.43 6.24 -3.48
C GLY A 80 12.07 4.87 -3.30
N VAL A 81 12.88 4.75 -2.26
CA VAL A 81 13.51 3.49 -1.88
C VAL A 81 12.57 2.71 -0.97
N CYS A 82 12.40 1.42 -1.22
CA CYS A 82 11.64 0.54 -0.33
C CYS A 82 12.24 0.54 1.09
N ASP A 83 11.42 0.83 2.10
CA ASP A 83 11.84 0.74 3.52
C ASP A 83 11.36 -0.60 4.11
N GLY A 84 12.23 -1.61 4.02
CA GLY A 84 11.91 -2.97 4.46
C GLY A 84 11.67 -3.12 5.97
N ARG A 85 11.96 -2.11 6.80
CA ARG A 85 11.85 -2.18 8.27
C ARG A 85 10.40 -2.12 8.76
N LEU A 86 9.48 -1.63 7.92
CA LEU A 86 8.07 -1.53 8.27
C LEU A 86 7.36 -2.89 8.34
N LYS A 87 8.03 -3.96 7.87
CA LYS A 87 7.58 -5.35 7.96
C LYS A 87 7.71 -5.95 9.36
N GLU A 88 8.55 -5.36 10.23
CA GLU A 88 8.89 -5.95 11.54
C GLU A 88 8.06 -5.40 12.71
N ASN A 89 7.35 -4.29 12.50
CA ASN A 89 6.61 -3.56 13.55
C ASN A 89 5.11 -3.91 13.56
N ASN A 90 4.77 -5.19 13.78
CA ASN A 90 3.49 -5.71 14.29
C ASN A 90 2.24 -4.80 14.16
N LYS A 91 1.82 -4.51 12.93
CA LYS A 91 0.42 -4.22 12.56
C LYS A 91 0.17 -4.83 11.20
N ASN A 92 0.40 -6.14 11.09
CA ASN A 92 0.10 -6.88 9.87
C ASN A 92 -1.42 -6.79 9.67
N VAL A 93 -1.86 -6.06 8.64
CA VAL A 93 -3.19 -6.28 8.08
C VAL A 93 -3.12 -7.64 7.42
N ILE A 94 -3.53 -8.65 8.17
CA ILE A 94 -3.49 -10.07 7.80
C ILE A 94 -4.57 -10.32 6.73
N MET A 95 -4.15 -10.87 5.59
CA MET A 95 -4.87 -11.98 4.99
C MET A 95 -4.22 -13.28 5.45
#